data_AF-A0A9C7WI54-F1
#
_entry.id   AF-A0A9C7WI54-F1
#
_cell.length_a   1.000
_cell.length_b   1.000
_cell.length_c   1.000
_cell.angle_alpha   90.00
_cell.angle_beta   90.00
_cell.angle_gamma   90.00
#
_symmetry.space_group_name_H-M   'P 1'
#
loop_
_entity.id
_entity.type
_entity.pdbx_description
1 polymer ?
#
loop_
_entity_poly.entity_id
_entity_poly.type
_entity_poly.pdbx_seq_one_letter_code
_entity_poly.pdbx_strand_id
1 'polypeptide(L)'
;MKLLIYEDGKFDNFYPLTYLRASWELRCGAFSLRQRIEQLFPGVQVGLWARDLLVPVLRRRYPDRPVNDLDALKGDDVLLVNGRALL
;
A
#
# COMPACT_ATOMS: atom_id res chain seq x y z
N MET A 1 1.10 7.65 -15.73
CA MET A 1 1.53 6.53 -14.87
C MET A 1 0.81 6.61 -13.53
N LYS A 2 0.38 5.46 -12.99
CA LYS A 2 -0.21 5.29 -11.65
C LYS A 2 0.68 4.37 -10.81
N LEU A 3 0.60 4.49 -9.49
CA LEU A 3 1.35 3.67 -8.54
C LEU A 3 0.37 2.76 -7.77
N LEU A 4 0.64 1.46 -7.70
CA LEU A 4 -0.03 0.55 -6.78
C LEU A 4 0.98 0.01 -5.77
N ILE A 5 0.75 0.31 -4.49
CA ILE A 5 1.52 -0.27 -3.38
C ILE A 5 0.76 -1.49 -2.88
N TYR A 6 1.35 -2.67 -3.02
CA TYR A 6 0.67 -3.94 -2.72
C TYR A 6 1.31 -4.71 -1.57
N GLU A 7 0.47 -5.34 -0.75
CA GLU A 7 0.89 -6.38 0.19
C GLU A 7 1.01 -7.72 -0.54
N ASP A 8 2.18 -8.37 -0.44
CA ASP A 8 2.40 -9.70 -0.98
C ASP A 8 2.11 -10.79 0.05
N GLY A 9 2.13 -12.06 -0.36
CA GLY A 9 1.86 -13.20 0.52
C GLY A 9 2.90 -13.45 1.62
N LYS A 10 3.92 -12.60 1.78
CA LYS A 10 4.98 -12.72 2.79
C LYS A 10 4.77 -11.77 3.98
N PHE A 11 3.56 -11.21 4.13
CA PHE A 11 3.19 -10.32 5.22
C PHE A 11 3.25 -10.99 6.60
N ASP A 12 3.09 -12.31 6.66
CA ASP A 12 3.12 -13.16 7.85
C ASP A 12 4.50 -13.21 8.52
N ASN A 13 5.58 -13.04 7.75
CA ASN A 13 6.94 -12.88 8.28
C ASN A 13 7.09 -11.68 9.23
N PHE A 14 6.14 -10.75 9.21
CA PHE A 14 6.11 -9.56 10.06
C PHE A 14 5.08 -9.66 11.17
N TYR A 15 4.52 -10.84 11.42
CA TYR A 15 3.76 -11.04 12.64
C TYR A 15 4.63 -10.79 13.88
N PRO A 16 4.06 -10.18 14.94
CA PRO A 16 2.64 -9.82 15.10
C PRO A 16 2.26 -8.45 14.49
N LEU A 17 3.22 -7.71 13.93
CA LEU A 17 3.05 -6.32 13.50
C LEU A 17 2.02 -6.18 12.38
N THR A 18 1.86 -7.20 11.53
CA THR A 18 0.93 -7.20 10.41
C THR A 18 -0.42 -7.85 10.73
N TYR A 19 -0.80 -8.11 11.99
CA TYR A 19 -2.14 -8.67 12.28
C TYR A 19 -3.29 -7.74 11.90
N LEU A 20 -3.17 -6.45 12.24
CA LEU A 20 -4.23 -5.44 12.08
C LEU A 20 -3.92 -4.35 11.05
N ARG A 21 -2.82 -4.50 10.32
CA ARG A 21 -2.31 -3.53 9.35
C ARG A 21 -1.62 -4.25 8.21
N ALA A 22 -1.61 -3.60 7.06
CA ALA A 22 -0.90 -4.12 5.90
C ALA A 22 0.63 -3.94 6.08
N SER A 23 1.43 -4.75 5.40
CA SER A 23 2.89 -4.67 5.45
C SER A 23 3.46 -3.29 5.11
N TRP A 24 2.85 -2.58 4.16
CA TRP A 24 3.25 -1.21 3.78
C TRP A 24 2.89 -0.13 4.83
N GLU A 25 2.08 -0.46 5.85
CA GLU A 25 1.81 0.44 6.99
C GLU A 25 2.88 0.36 8.07
N LEU A 26 3.81 -0.60 7.99
CA LEU A 26 4.91 -0.73 8.93
C LEU A 26 5.83 0.49 8.87
N ARG A 27 6.29 0.93 10.03
CA ARG A 27 7.21 2.07 10.18
C ARG A 27 8.65 1.59 10.24
N CYS A 28 9.52 2.26 9.48
CA CYS A 28 10.96 2.06 9.47
C CYS A 28 11.62 3.42 9.77
N GLY A 29 11.78 3.69 11.08
CA GLY A 29 12.16 5.01 11.60
C GLY A 29 10.98 5.97 11.63
N ALA A 30 11.17 7.20 11.14
CA ALA A 30 10.15 8.24 11.16
C ALA A 30 8.98 7.96 10.20
N PHE A 31 9.21 7.26 9.09
CA PHE A 31 8.25 7.05 8.01
C PHE A 31 7.78 5.60 7.90
N SER A 32 6.57 5.39 7.38
CA SER A 32 6.13 4.07 6.91
C SER A 32 6.76 3.70 5.58
N LEU A 33 6.77 2.40 5.26
CA LEU A 33 7.21 1.90 3.95
C LEU A 33 6.41 2.57 2.82
N ARG A 34 5.08 2.66 2.98
CA ARG A 34 4.21 3.42 2.08
C ARG A 34 4.66 4.87 1.88
N GLN A 35 4.97 5.60 2.96
CA GLN A 35 5.41 7.00 2.88
C GLN A 35 6.73 7.15 2.13
N ARG A 36 7.69 6.25 2.36
CA ARG A 36 8.98 6.24 1.64
C ARG A 36 8.77 6.03 0.14
N ILE A 37 7.91 5.08 -0.24
CA ILE A 37 7.59 4.83 -1.65
C ILE A 37 6.93 6.08 -2.26
N GLU A 38 5.93 6.67 -1.59
CA GLU A 38 5.23 7.86 -2.09
C GLU A 38 6.14 9.08 -2.31
N GLN A 39 7.13 9.28 -1.43
CA GLN A 39 8.08 10.38 -1.55
C GLN A 39 8.92 10.31 -2.84
N LEU A 40 9.13 9.10 -3.40
CA LEU A 40 9.83 8.91 -4.67
C LEU A 40 8.96 9.22 -5.89
N PHE A 41 7.64 9.31 -5.72
CA PHE A 41 6.66 9.52 -6.80
C PHE A 41 5.71 10.69 -6.48
N PRO A 42 6.21 11.92 -6.32
CA PRO A 42 5.37 13.07 -5.98
C PRO A 42 4.34 13.35 -7.09
N GLY A 43 3.09 13.60 -6.68
CA GLY A 43 2.00 13.95 -7.61
C GLY A 43 1.39 12.78 -8.40
N VAL A 44 1.88 11.55 -8.19
CA VAL A 44 1.33 10.35 -8.84
C VAL A 44 0.11 9.84 -8.07
N GLN A 45 -0.94 9.41 -8.78
CA GLN A 45 -2.08 8.75 -8.16
C GLN A 45 -1.66 7.40 -7.57
N VAL A 46 -1.97 7.19 -6.28
CA VAL A 46 -1.55 6.00 -5.53
C VAL A 46 -2.75 5.15 -5.11
N GLY A 47 -2.79 3.91 -5.59
CA GLY A 47 -3.65 2.85 -5.08
C GLY A 47 -2.95 1.99 -4.03
N LEU A 48 -3.77 1.41 -3.16
CA LEU A 48 -3.32 0.53 -2.09
C LEU A 48 -3.96 -0.85 -2.26
N TRP A 49 -3.15 -1.89 -2.12
CA TRP A 49 -3.62 -3.27 -2.16
C TRP A 49 -3.21 -4.02 -0.90
N ALA A 50 -4.16 -4.73 -0.30
CA ALA A 50 -3.93 -5.61 0.84
C ALA A 50 -4.87 -6.81 0.83
N ARG A 51 -4.69 -7.73 1.77
CA ARG A 51 -5.63 -8.84 1.97
C ARG A 51 -7.04 -8.35 2.33
N ASP A 52 -8.06 -9.07 1.85
CA ASP A 52 -9.48 -8.65 1.93
C ASP A 52 -9.97 -8.37 3.35
N LEU A 53 -9.46 -9.11 4.35
CA LEU A 53 -9.78 -8.92 5.75
C LEU A 53 -9.54 -7.47 6.22
N LEU A 54 -8.53 -6.78 5.68
CA LEU A 54 -8.17 -5.43 6.07
C LEU A 54 -8.93 -4.35 5.28
N VAL A 55 -9.51 -4.68 4.13
CA VAL A 55 -10.12 -3.72 3.19
C VAL A 55 -11.13 -2.78 3.86
N PRO A 56 -12.08 -3.24 4.70
CA PRO A 56 -13.03 -2.35 5.37
C PRO A 56 -12.34 -1.29 6.24
N VAL A 57 -11.30 -1.70 6.97
CA VAL A 57 -10.58 -0.81 7.88
C VAL A 57 -9.64 0.12 7.10
N LEU A 58 -9.03 -0.37 6.02
CA LEU A 58 -8.15 0.42 5.16
C LEU A 58 -8.92 1.51 4.41
N ARG A 59 -10.11 1.20 3.87
CA ARG A 59 -10.99 2.21 3.24
C ARG A 59 -11.38 3.32 4.24
N ARG A 60 -11.57 2.97 5.51
CA ARG A 60 -11.83 3.95 6.57
C ARG A 60 -10.59 4.79 6.92
N ARG A 61 -9.40 4.20 6.94
CA ARG A 61 -8.13 4.90 7.25
C ARG A 61 -7.63 5.79 6.11
N TYR A 62 -7.92 5.40 4.88
CA TYR A 62 -7.46 6.07 3.66
C TYR A 62 -8.65 6.41 2.76
N PRO A 63 -9.56 7.31 3.20
CA PRO A 63 -10.80 7.61 2.46
C PRO A 63 -10.54 8.21 1.07
N ASP A 64 -9.44 8.93 0.91
CA ASP A 64 -9.09 9.63 -0.34
C ASP A 64 -8.29 8.74 -1.33
N ARG A 65 -8.23 7.42 -1.10
CA ARG A 65 -7.39 6.52 -1.88
C ARG A 65 -8.12 5.27 -2.33
N PRO A 66 -7.87 4.78 -3.56
CA PRO A 66 -8.41 3.51 -4.00
C PRO A 66 -7.74 2.37 -3.23
N VAL A 67 -8.56 1.60 -2.49
CA VAL A 67 -8.14 0.42 -1.74
C VAL A 67 -8.80 -0.81 -2.33
N ASN A 68 -7.98 -1.75 -2.82
CA ASN A 68 -8.41 -2.93 -3.58
C ASN A 68 -9.40 -2.56 -4.69
N ASP A 69 -9.14 -1.46 -5.38
CA ASP A 69 -9.94 -0.97 -6.50
C ASP A 69 -9.05 -0.91 -7.74
N LEU A 70 -9.14 -1.95 -8.58
CA LEU A 70 -8.37 -2.04 -9.82
C LEU A 70 -8.98 -1.16 -10.92
N ASP A 71 -10.26 -0.79 -10.83
CA ASP A 71 -10.89 0.08 -11.81
C ASP A 71 -10.30 1.48 -11.73
N ALA A 72 -9.99 1.96 -10.52
CA ALA A 72 -9.27 3.22 -10.30
C ALA A 72 -7.88 3.26 -10.97
N LEU A 73 -7.29 2.11 -11.28
CA LEU A 73 -5.95 1.98 -11.88
C LEU A 73 -5.99 1.83 -13.41
N LYS A 74 -7.17 1.65 -14.03
CA LYS A 74 -7.29 1.53 -15.48
C LYS A 74 -6.93 2.84 -16.21
N GLY A 75 -6.58 2.71 -17.50
CA GLY A 75 -6.40 3.85 -18.41
C GLY A 75 -5.02 4.50 -18.40
N ASP A 76 -4.03 3.90 -17.75
CA ASP A 76 -2.65 4.39 -17.71
C ASP A 76 -1.70 3.24 -17.34
N ASP A 77 -0.38 3.43 -17.53
CA ASP A 77 0.64 2.48 -17.08
C ASP A 77 0.68 2.43 -15.55
N VAL A 78 0.75 1.22 -14.99
CA VAL A 78 0.73 1.01 -13.53
C VAL A 78 2.07 0.45 -13.06
N LEU A 79 2.76 1.20 -12.22
CA LEU A 79 3.92 0.70 -11.48
C LEU A 79 3.45 -0.04 -10.22
N LEU A 80 3.80 -1.32 -10.13
CA LEU A 80 3.52 -2.16 -8.96
C LEU A 80 4.72 -2.15 -8.01
N VAL A 81 4.57 -1.60 -6.81
CA VAL A 81 5.62 -1.59 -5.79
C VAL A 81 5.21 -2.46 -4.62
N ASN A 82 6.07 -3.42 -4.29
CA ASN A 82 5.85 -4.28 -3.13
C ASN A 82 5.95 -3.44 -1.86
N GLY A 83 4.93 -3.53 -1.01
CA GLY A 83 4.81 -2.80 0.25
C GLY A 83 5.90 -3.10 1.28
N ARG A 84 6.67 -4.17 1.07
CA ARG A 84 7.84 -4.56 1.89
C ARG A 84 9.16 -4.00 1.37
N ALA A 85 9.16 -3.28 0.24
CA ALA A 85 10.36 -2.67 -0.30
C ALA A 85 10.89 -1.61 0.68
N LEU A 86 12.10 -1.84 1.19
CA LEU A 86 12.82 -0.89 2.02
C LEU A 86 13.60 0.04 1.10
N LEU A 87 13.12 1.29 0.98
CA LEU A 87 13.68 2.34 0.12
C LEU A 87 14.16 3.52 0.95
#